data_AF-A0A8T1I9Z6-F1
#
_entry.id   AF-A0A8T1I9Z6-F1
#
_cell.length_a   1.000
_cell.length_b   1.000
_cell.length_c   1.000
_cell.angle_alpha   90.00
_cell.angle_beta   90.00
_cell.angle_gamma   90.00
#
_symmetry.space_group_name_H-M   'P 1'
#
loop_
_entity.id
_entity.type
_entity.pdbx_description
1 polymer ?
#
loop_
_entity_poly.entity_id
_entity_poly.type
_entity_poly.pdbx_seq_one_letter_code
_entity_poly.pdbx_strand_id
1 'polypeptide(L)'
;EEDTSVVEEMILRGKIADPTLVKYKVAFLGFFRQAILQNPLDAEAHINYAACVQWLFEQYEEATAHYLQALALAPQRKGTIELFQNMLDHKRRIERAMLTPRSRKALTKMEDAGEEEQFDAFAQFRRWQAKQAEEEDRARRMILEAEQDFAIRQTAARKIQARYRRRNAMRKVTRLRLEYKLAAVRAEEAQQQALYDRITVAFEDILSSSTKKKKQGDPGPVFSLPVAQLDAIFISLKMEFTEAQLNAVSAKFRKDHPKVKHVNVMDICRFIQAQPLLQERLPTIFPSAVSDSS
;
A
#
# COMPACT_ATOMS: atom_id res chain seq x y z
N GLU A 1 3.76 34.42 60.80
CA GLU A 1 2.61 34.09 59.95
C GLU A 1 1.85 35.38 59.74
N GLU A 2 1.76 35.86 58.51
CA GLU A 2 0.92 37.03 58.22
C GLU A 2 -0.53 36.59 58.42
N ASP A 3 -1.22 37.26 59.34
CA ASP A 3 -2.61 36.97 59.67
C ASP A 3 -3.47 37.21 58.42
N THR A 4 -3.98 36.13 57.81
CA THR A 4 -4.78 36.21 56.58
C THR A 4 -6.04 37.05 56.75
N SER A 5 -6.48 37.27 57.99
CA SER A 5 -7.57 38.19 58.33
C SER A 5 -7.24 39.65 57.99
N VAL A 6 -5.97 40.06 58.13
CA VAL A 6 -5.52 41.42 57.78
C VAL A 6 -5.58 41.62 56.28
N VAL A 7 -5.14 40.62 55.50
CA VAL A 7 -5.23 40.65 54.04
C VAL A 7 -6.69 40.71 53.60
N GLU A 8 -7.55 39.87 54.18
CA GLU A 8 -8.99 39.87 53.92
C GLU A 8 -9.61 41.24 54.21
N GLU A 9 -9.30 41.84 55.37
CA GLU A 9 -9.79 43.16 55.73
C GLU A 9 -9.33 44.25 54.76
N MET A 10 -8.05 44.23 54.36
CA MET A 10 -7.50 45.20 53.39
C MET A 10 -8.19 45.08 52.03
N ILE A 11 -8.43 43.84 51.56
CA ILE A 11 -9.13 43.59 50.31
C ILE A 11 -10.59 44.02 50.40
N LEU A 12 -11.28 43.76 51.51
CA LEU A 12 -12.65 44.23 51.75
C LEU A 12 -12.73 45.76 51.72
N ARG A 13 -11.84 46.45 52.44
CA ARG A 13 -11.74 47.93 52.39
C ARG A 13 -11.46 48.42 50.97
N GLY A 14 -10.61 47.72 50.23
CA GLY A 14 -10.31 47.99 48.83
C GLY A 14 -11.54 47.84 47.91
N LYS A 15 -12.30 46.76 48.06
CA LYS A 15 -13.57 46.51 47.34
C LYS A 15 -14.63 47.57 47.68
N ILE A 16 -14.70 48.03 48.93
CA ILE A 16 -15.60 49.12 49.32
C ILE A 16 -15.19 50.45 48.65
N ALA A 17 -13.89 50.72 48.55
CA ALA A 17 -13.37 51.94 47.95
C ALA A 17 -13.42 51.95 46.40
N ASP A 18 -13.31 50.80 45.75
CA ASP A 18 -13.44 50.63 44.30
C ASP A 18 -14.21 49.32 44.00
N PRO A 19 -15.56 49.35 44.01
CA PRO A 19 -16.39 48.17 43.77
C PRO A 19 -16.21 47.56 42.38
N THR A 20 -15.78 48.39 41.41
CA THR A 20 -15.53 47.97 40.03
C THR A 20 -14.14 47.38 39.82
N LEU A 21 -13.29 47.40 40.85
CA LEU A 21 -11.91 46.91 40.82
C LEU A 21 -11.07 47.49 39.67
N VAL A 22 -11.38 48.70 39.21
CA VAL A 22 -10.71 49.31 38.04
C VAL A 22 -9.24 49.54 38.34
N LYS A 23 -8.90 49.98 39.56
CA LYS A 23 -7.51 50.17 39.98
C LYS A 23 -6.75 48.85 40.02
N TYR A 24 -7.40 47.77 40.46
CA TYR A 24 -6.80 46.45 40.51
C TYR A 24 -6.68 45.79 39.13
N LYS A 25 -7.55 46.14 38.18
CA LYS A 25 -7.54 45.60 36.82
C LYS A 25 -6.20 45.84 36.10
N VAL A 26 -5.58 47.01 36.32
CA VAL A 26 -4.26 47.32 35.76
C VAL A 26 -3.20 46.39 36.33
N ALA A 27 -3.20 46.16 37.65
CA ALA A 27 -2.24 45.27 38.29
C ALA A 27 -2.46 43.81 37.87
N PHE A 28 -3.72 43.37 37.80
CA PHE A 28 -4.10 42.04 37.36
C PHE A 28 -3.66 41.75 35.92
N LEU A 29 -4.03 42.61 34.97
CA LEU A 29 -3.69 42.40 33.55
C LEU A 29 -2.21 42.65 33.26
N GLY A 30 -1.63 43.70 33.85
CA GLY A 30 -0.29 44.18 33.51
C GLY A 30 0.85 43.49 34.25
N PHE A 31 0.64 43.03 35.50
CA PHE A 31 1.70 42.39 36.28
C PHE A 31 1.46 40.88 36.40
N PHE A 32 0.32 40.46 36.96
CA PHE A 32 0.12 39.05 37.28
C PHE A 32 -0.13 38.20 36.03
N ARG A 33 -1.06 38.63 35.15
CA ARG A 33 -1.35 37.89 33.92
C ARG A 33 -0.18 37.91 32.94
N GLN A 34 0.47 39.06 32.80
CA GLN A 34 1.63 39.20 31.93
C GLN A 34 2.81 38.37 32.43
N ALA A 35 3.03 38.24 33.74
CA ALA A 35 4.07 37.38 34.30
C ALA A 35 3.90 35.92 33.88
N ILE A 36 2.68 35.38 33.93
CA ILE A 36 2.40 34.01 33.44
C ILE A 36 2.67 33.89 31.94
N LEU A 37 2.26 34.89 31.15
CA LEU A 37 2.47 34.84 29.69
C LEU A 37 3.95 34.92 29.31
N GLN A 38 4.74 35.70 30.05
CA GLN A 38 6.18 35.83 29.82
C GLN A 38 6.95 34.61 30.33
N ASN A 39 6.60 34.11 31.52
CA ASN A 39 7.27 33.01 32.19
C ASN A 39 6.23 31.94 32.63
N PRO A 40 5.72 31.12 31.69
CA PRO A 40 4.71 30.10 32.00
C PRO A 40 5.25 28.91 32.81
N LEU A 41 6.57 28.85 33.01
CA LEU A 41 7.23 27.80 33.81
C LEU A 41 7.68 28.32 35.19
N ASP A 42 7.35 29.57 35.52
CA ASP A 42 7.66 30.15 36.81
C ASP A 42 6.54 29.87 37.82
N ALA A 43 6.87 29.09 38.86
CA ALA A 43 5.93 28.77 39.93
C ALA A 43 5.49 30.03 40.70
N GLU A 44 6.33 31.06 40.83
CA GLU A 44 5.99 32.29 41.53
C GLU A 44 4.92 33.09 40.81
N ALA A 45 5.07 33.24 39.48
CA ALA A 45 4.05 33.87 38.64
C ALA A 45 2.68 33.18 38.82
N HIS A 46 2.66 31.84 38.84
CA HIS A 46 1.43 31.08 39.07
C HIS A 46 0.83 31.27 40.47
N ILE A 47 1.65 31.26 41.53
CA ILE A 47 1.19 31.51 42.91
C ILE A 47 0.61 32.92 43.04
N ASN A 48 1.32 33.92 42.53
CA ASN A 48 0.92 35.32 42.65
C ASN A 48 -0.37 35.61 41.86
N TYR A 49 -0.51 35.02 40.68
CA TYR A 49 -1.74 35.11 39.92
C TYR A 49 -2.90 34.39 40.61
N ALA A 50 -2.69 33.16 41.10
CA ALA A 50 -3.71 32.42 41.85
C ALA A 50 -4.17 33.21 43.09
N ALA A 51 -3.23 33.80 43.84
CA ALA A 51 -3.50 34.65 44.98
C ALA A 51 -4.30 35.91 44.59
N CYS A 52 -3.95 36.56 43.48
CA CYS A 52 -4.69 37.71 42.97
C CYS A 52 -6.13 37.34 42.58
N VAL A 53 -6.31 36.21 41.88
CA VAL A 53 -7.60 35.72 41.40
C VAL A 53 -8.53 35.33 42.54
N GLN A 54 -8.03 34.62 43.56
CA GLN A 54 -8.85 34.26 44.72
C GLN A 54 -9.32 35.49 45.51
N TRP A 55 -8.43 36.45 45.78
CA TRP A 55 -8.73 37.53 46.73
C TRP A 55 -9.60 38.60 46.08
N LEU A 56 -9.31 38.97 44.84
CA LEU A 56 -10.02 40.04 44.15
C LEU A 56 -11.31 39.56 43.50
N PHE A 57 -11.30 38.39 42.88
CA PHE A 57 -12.39 37.93 42.00
C PHE A 57 -13.12 36.70 42.53
N GLU A 58 -12.64 36.06 43.60
CA GLU A 58 -13.25 34.85 44.19
C GLU A 58 -13.42 33.71 43.16
N GLN A 59 -12.57 33.70 42.13
CA GLN A 59 -12.55 32.71 41.06
C GLN A 59 -11.71 31.50 41.49
N TYR A 60 -12.24 30.72 42.43
CA TYR A 60 -11.50 29.64 43.07
C TYR A 60 -11.10 28.49 42.13
N GLU A 61 -11.88 28.22 41.08
CA GLU A 61 -11.54 27.16 40.12
C GLU A 61 -10.30 27.52 39.30
N GLU A 62 -10.20 28.77 38.84
CA GLU A 62 -9.01 29.26 38.11
C GLU A 62 -7.80 29.35 39.03
N ALA A 63 -7.98 29.83 40.28
CA ALA A 63 -6.93 29.84 41.28
C ALA A 63 -6.42 28.42 41.59
N THR A 64 -7.32 27.44 41.74
CA THR A 64 -6.98 26.01 41.93
C THR A 64 -6.06 25.52 40.82
N ALA A 65 -6.41 25.76 39.55
CA ALA A 65 -5.60 25.32 38.42
C ALA A 65 -4.17 25.87 38.48
N HIS A 66 -4.00 27.14 38.84
CA HIS A 66 -2.68 27.76 38.94
C HIS A 66 -1.89 27.34 40.18
N TYR A 67 -2.53 27.09 41.32
CA TYR A 67 -1.84 26.48 42.47
C TYR A 67 -1.35 25.07 42.15
N LEU A 68 -2.16 24.27 41.45
CA LEU A 68 -1.76 22.93 41.00
C LEU A 68 -0.58 23.00 40.01
N GLN A 69 -0.60 23.95 39.07
CA GLN A 69 0.54 24.20 38.17
C GLN A 69 1.79 24.64 38.93
N ALA A 70 1.68 25.54 39.89
CA ALA A 70 2.82 25.98 40.71
C ALA A 70 3.44 24.81 41.50
N LEU A 71 2.60 23.96 42.10
CA LEU A 71 3.05 22.76 42.80
C LEU A 71 3.72 21.75 41.87
N ALA A 72 3.25 21.64 40.62
CA ALA A 72 3.89 20.79 39.62
C ALA A 72 5.26 21.32 39.19
N LEU A 73 5.38 22.64 39.02
CA LEU A 73 6.62 23.31 38.61
C LEU A 73 7.67 23.31 39.72
N ALA A 74 7.25 23.52 40.98
CA ALA A 74 8.16 23.62 42.13
C ALA A 74 7.59 22.88 43.36
N PRO A 75 7.55 21.54 43.38
CA PRO A 75 6.93 20.76 44.46
C PRO A 75 7.64 20.91 45.81
N GLN A 76 8.92 21.28 45.80
CA GLN A 76 9.71 21.48 47.01
C GLN A 76 9.58 22.90 47.60
N ARG A 77 8.84 23.79 46.92
CA ARG A 77 8.68 25.17 47.37
C ARG A 77 7.80 25.20 48.61
N LYS A 78 8.42 25.51 49.74
CA LYS A 78 7.76 25.69 51.04
C LYS A 78 6.64 26.74 50.94
N GLY A 79 5.55 26.52 51.66
CA GLY A 79 4.41 27.45 51.72
C GLY A 79 3.45 27.38 50.53
N THR A 80 3.80 26.77 49.38
CA THR A 80 2.87 26.69 48.24
C THR A 80 1.61 25.90 48.57
N ILE A 81 1.80 24.75 49.24
CA ILE A 81 0.67 23.91 49.68
C ILE A 81 -0.15 24.61 50.78
N GLU A 82 0.50 25.40 51.64
CA GLU A 82 -0.15 26.17 52.70
C GLU A 82 -0.99 27.31 52.12
N LEU A 83 -0.47 28.02 51.10
CA LEU A 83 -1.23 29.05 50.37
C LEU A 83 -2.43 28.45 49.63
N PHE A 84 -2.25 27.28 49.03
CA PHE A 84 -3.35 26.56 48.39
C PHE A 84 -4.39 26.09 49.42
N GLN A 85 -3.96 25.59 50.57
CA GLN A 85 -4.86 25.21 51.66
C GLN A 85 -5.62 26.42 52.21
N ASN A 86 -4.95 27.56 52.39
CA ASN A 86 -5.58 28.81 52.83
C ASN A 86 -6.67 29.27 51.85
N MET A 87 -6.44 29.13 50.54
CA MET A 87 -7.46 29.39 49.52
C MET A 87 -8.69 28.51 49.72
N LEU A 88 -8.47 27.19 49.86
CA LEU A 88 -9.54 26.22 50.01
C LEU A 88 -10.31 26.44 51.31
N ASP A 89 -9.63 26.79 52.40
CA ASP A 89 -10.27 27.14 53.66
C ASP A 89 -11.12 28.42 53.54
N HIS A 90 -10.66 29.43 52.79
CA HIS A 90 -11.44 30.63 52.52
C HIS A 90 -12.68 30.30 51.68
N LYS A 91 -12.52 29.54 50.59
CA LYS A 91 -13.63 29.01 49.77
C LYS A 91 -14.63 28.24 50.64
N ARG A 92 -14.15 27.34 51.49
CA ARG A 92 -14.95 26.54 52.42
C ARG A 92 -15.75 27.41 53.38
N ARG A 93 -15.17 28.49 53.92
CA ARG A 93 -15.88 29.44 54.79
C ARG A 93 -17.02 30.13 54.06
N ILE A 94 -16.78 30.61 52.84
CA ILE A 94 -17.79 31.29 52.01
C ILE A 94 -18.91 30.33 51.64
N GLU A 95 -18.59 29.13 51.16
CA GLU A 95 -19.59 28.12 50.82
C GLU A 95 -20.41 27.70 52.05
N ARG A 96 -19.76 27.51 53.21
CA ARG A 96 -20.45 27.21 54.47
C ARG A 96 -21.36 28.32 54.97
N ALA A 97 -21.04 29.58 54.70
CA ALA A 97 -21.88 30.71 55.07
C ALA A 97 -23.21 30.71 54.30
N MET A 98 -23.19 30.22 53.05
CA MET A 98 -24.39 30.10 52.20
C MET A 98 -25.25 28.87 52.53
N LEU A 99 -24.71 27.89 53.25
CA LEU A 99 -25.40 26.65 53.61
C LEU A 99 -26.32 26.82 54.83
N THR A 100 -27.46 26.10 54.79
CA THR A 100 -28.35 25.96 55.96
C THR A 100 -27.68 25.15 57.08
N PRO A 101 -28.10 25.30 58.36
CA PRO A 101 -27.49 24.54 59.46
C PRO A 101 -27.50 23.01 59.27
N ARG A 102 -28.57 22.48 58.65
CA ARG A 102 -28.69 21.05 58.33
C ARG A 102 -27.70 20.60 57.26
N SER A 103 -27.56 21.38 56.19
CA SER A 103 -26.63 21.07 55.09
C SER A 103 -25.18 21.22 55.51
N ARG A 104 -24.86 22.23 56.33
CA ARG A 104 -23.54 22.39 56.95
C ARG A 104 -23.15 21.18 57.80
N LYS A 105 -24.08 20.64 58.60
CA LYS A 105 -23.86 19.43 59.41
C LYS A 105 -23.70 18.16 58.55
N ALA A 106 -24.35 18.11 57.39
CA ALA A 106 -24.18 17.01 56.43
C ALA A 106 -22.79 17.06 55.78
N LEU A 107 -22.36 18.24 55.32
CA LEU A 107 -21.03 18.47 54.74
C LEU A 107 -19.92 18.10 55.73
N THR A 108 -20.01 18.57 56.98
CA THR A 108 -19.02 18.19 58.01
C THR A 108 -18.94 16.69 58.23
N LYS A 109 -20.07 15.99 58.16
CA LYS A 109 -20.10 14.53 58.33
C LYS A 109 -19.42 13.81 57.16
N MET A 110 -19.57 14.32 55.93
CA MET A 110 -18.92 13.77 54.74
C MET A 110 -17.40 14.05 54.74
N GLU A 111 -17.00 15.25 55.15
CA GLU A 111 -15.59 15.60 55.35
C GLU A 111 -14.94 14.73 56.44
N ASP A 112 -15.59 14.55 57.60
CA ASP A 112 -15.09 13.72 58.72
C ASP A 112 -15.01 12.24 58.34
N ALA A 113 -15.90 11.76 57.46
CA ALA A 113 -15.87 10.42 56.91
C ALA A 113 -14.76 10.22 55.85
N GLY A 114 -14.07 11.29 55.44
CA GLY A 114 -13.08 11.27 54.36
C GLY A 114 -13.69 11.09 52.97
N GLU A 115 -15.01 11.25 52.83
CA GLU A 115 -15.72 11.08 51.56
C GLU A 115 -15.58 12.33 50.67
N GLU A 116 -15.38 13.51 51.28
CA GLU A 116 -15.21 14.79 50.59
C GLU A 116 -13.81 15.38 50.80
N GLU A 117 -12.86 15.02 49.93
CA GLU A 117 -11.51 15.63 49.86
C GLU A 117 -11.49 16.98 49.12
N GLN A 118 -12.64 17.66 49.00
CA GLN A 118 -12.80 18.86 48.19
C GLN A 118 -11.99 20.05 48.72
N PHE A 119 -11.73 20.12 50.03
CA PHE A 119 -10.98 21.22 50.65
C PHE A 119 -9.61 20.80 51.17
N ASP A 120 -9.04 19.71 50.65
CA ASP A 120 -7.68 19.28 50.95
C ASP A 120 -6.77 19.54 49.75
N ALA A 121 -5.86 20.50 49.91
CA ALA A 121 -4.90 20.90 48.90
C ALA A 121 -3.99 19.74 48.44
N PHE A 122 -3.56 18.89 49.37
CA PHE A 122 -2.67 17.78 49.07
C PHE A 122 -3.43 16.66 48.33
N ALA A 123 -4.65 16.37 48.75
CA ALA A 123 -5.51 15.41 48.04
C ALA A 123 -5.83 15.86 46.62
N GLN A 124 -6.19 17.13 46.42
CA GLN A 124 -6.41 17.69 45.08
C GLN A 124 -5.16 17.59 44.20
N PHE A 125 -3.98 17.90 44.75
CA PHE A 125 -2.73 17.79 44.00
C PHE A 125 -2.41 16.34 43.59
N ARG A 126 -2.59 15.36 44.49
CA ARG A 126 -2.41 13.94 44.15
C ARG A 126 -3.36 13.47 43.06
N ARG A 127 -4.64 13.85 43.15
CA ARG A 127 -5.64 13.53 42.12
C ARG A 127 -5.28 14.16 40.78
N TRP A 128 -4.82 15.41 40.80
CA TRP A 128 -4.35 16.10 39.60
C TRP A 128 -3.15 15.39 38.97
N GLN A 129 -2.14 15.00 39.76
CA GLN A 129 -0.99 14.24 39.27
C GLN A 129 -1.39 12.88 38.69
N ALA A 130 -2.28 12.15 39.36
CA ALA A 130 -2.80 10.88 38.86
C ALA A 130 -3.51 11.05 37.51
N LYS A 131 -4.34 12.08 37.39
CA LYS A 131 -5.03 12.41 36.13
C LYS A 131 -4.04 12.75 35.00
N GLN A 132 -2.99 13.51 35.28
CA GLN A 132 -1.94 13.80 34.29
C GLN A 132 -1.24 12.51 33.82
N ALA A 133 -0.87 11.64 34.75
CA ALA A 133 -0.26 10.35 34.41
C ALA A 133 -1.18 9.47 33.55
N GLU A 134 -2.48 9.40 33.89
CA GLU A 134 -3.46 8.67 33.09
C GLU A 134 -3.63 9.24 31.68
N GLU A 135 -3.62 10.57 31.54
CA GLU A 135 -3.73 11.26 30.25
C GLU A 135 -2.50 11.00 29.38
N GLU A 136 -1.30 11.06 29.95
CA GLU A 136 -0.05 10.69 29.28
C GLU A 136 -0.05 9.23 28.82
N ASP A 137 -0.46 8.30 29.69
CA ASP A 137 -0.53 6.88 29.37
C ASP A 137 -1.57 6.60 28.28
N ARG A 138 -2.73 7.26 28.34
CA ARG A 138 -3.73 7.22 27.28
C ARG A 138 -3.16 7.72 25.95
N ALA A 139 -2.45 8.85 25.94
CA ALA A 139 -1.83 9.38 24.73
C ALA A 139 -0.78 8.42 24.15
N ARG A 140 0.07 7.82 25.00
CA ARG A 140 1.06 6.81 24.58
C ARG A 140 0.41 5.57 23.98
N ARG A 141 -0.67 5.07 24.58
CA ARG A 141 -1.42 3.92 24.04
C ARG A 141 -2.01 4.21 22.67
N MET A 142 -2.60 5.38 22.48
CA MET A 142 -3.16 5.80 21.19
C MET A 142 -2.09 5.87 20.09
N ILE A 143 -0.90 6.38 20.41
CA ILE A 143 0.23 6.43 19.46
C ILE A 143 0.66 5.02 19.08
N LEU A 144 0.83 4.13 20.06
CA LEU A 144 1.23 2.74 19.83
C LEU A 144 0.20 2.00 18.95
N GLU A 145 -1.10 2.16 19.22
CA GLU A 145 -2.16 1.55 18.40
C GLU A 145 -2.12 2.08 16.97
N ALA A 146 -1.95 3.39 16.77
CA ALA A 146 -1.85 3.99 15.44
C ALA A 146 -0.64 3.47 14.65
N GLU A 147 0.52 3.28 15.30
CA GLU A 147 1.72 2.70 14.70
C GLU A 147 1.50 1.24 14.28
N GLN A 148 0.86 0.44 15.14
CA GLN A 148 0.52 -0.95 14.85
C GLN A 148 -0.44 -1.05 13.65
N ASP A 149 -1.49 -0.23 13.64
CA ASP A 149 -2.46 -0.14 12.54
C ASP A 149 -1.78 0.23 11.23
N PHE A 150 -0.86 1.20 11.26
CA PHE A 150 -0.10 1.59 10.10
C PHE A 150 0.77 0.44 9.58
N ALA A 151 1.48 -0.28 10.45
CA ALA A 151 2.28 -1.44 10.09
C ALA A 151 1.41 -2.56 9.48
N ILE A 152 0.24 -2.84 10.04
CA ILE A 152 -0.72 -3.82 9.51
C ILE A 152 -1.18 -3.40 8.10
N ARG A 153 -1.56 -2.14 7.90
CA ARG A 153 -1.96 -1.62 6.58
C ARG A 153 -0.83 -1.72 5.57
N GLN A 154 0.39 -1.36 5.94
CA GLN A 154 1.55 -1.47 5.06
C GLN A 154 1.85 -2.92 4.66
N THR A 155 1.83 -3.85 5.61
CA THR A 155 2.07 -5.27 5.32
C THR A 155 0.98 -5.86 4.43
N ALA A 156 -0.28 -5.49 4.64
CA ALA A 156 -1.39 -5.87 3.76
C ALA A 156 -1.22 -5.30 2.34
N ALA A 157 -0.87 -4.02 2.21
CA ALA A 157 -0.60 -3.39 0.91
C ALA A 157 0.54 -4.09 0.15
N ARG A 158 1.64 -4.41 0.85
CA ARG A 158 2.76 -5.18 0.27
C ARG A 158 2.32 -6.56 -0.23
N LYS A 159 1.49 -7.27 0.54
CA LYS A 159 0.93 -8.58 0.14
C LYS A 159 0.07 -8.46 -1.13
N ILE A 160 -0.78 -7.43 -1.21
CA ILE A 160 -1.62 -7.18 -2.39
C ILE A 160 -0.75 -6.86 -3.62
N GLN A 161 0.23 -5.96 -3.48
CA GLN A 161 1.15 -5.62 -4.57
C GLN A 161 1.96 -6.84 -5.05
N ALA A 162 2.45 -7.67 -4.13
CA ALA A 162 3.17 -8.90 -4.48
C ALA A 162 2.28 -9.87 -5.28
N ARG A 163 1.01 -10.07 -4.86
CA ARG A 163 0.04 -10.89 -5.60
C ARG A 163 -0.24 -10.33 -6.99
N TYR A 164 -0.44 -9.02 -7.10
CA TYR A 164 -0.66 -8.35 -8.38
C TYR A 164 0.52 -8.54 -9.33
N ARG A 165 1.76 -8.30 -8.87
CA ARG A 165 2.99 -8.49 -9.65
C ARG A 165 3.12 -9.93 -10.13
N ARG A 166 2.90 -10.92 -9.26
CA ARG A 166 2.92 -12.36 -9.62
C ARG A 166 1.90 -12.68 -10.70
N ARG A 167 0.65 -12.21 -10.56
CA ARG A 167 -0.41 -12.44 -11.55
C ARG A 167 -0.09 -11.82 -12.91
N ASN A 168 0.45 -10.59 -12.92
CA ASN A 168 0.86 -9.94 -14.16
C ASN A 168 2.05 -10.62 -14.83
N ALA A 169 3.06 -11.03 -14.06
CA ALA A 169 4.19 -11.79 -14.58
C ALA A 169 3.72 -13.11 -15.21
N MET A 170 2.84 -13.85 -14.52
CA MET A 170 2.26 -15.09 -15.05
C MET A 170 1.49 -14.84 -16.35
N ARG A 171 0.62 -13.82 -16.40
CA ARG A 171 -0.11 -13.44 -17.62
C ARG A 171 0.82 -13.12 -18.78
N LYS A 172 1.92 -12.40 -18.52
CA LYS A 172 2.94 -12.07 -19.52
C LYS A 172 3.62 -13.34 -20.04
N VAL A 173 4.05 -14.23 -19.14
CA VAL A 173 4.70 -15.50 -19.52
C VAL A 173 3.75 -16.40 -20.31
N THR A 174 2.49 -16.53 -19.88
CA THR A 174 1.49 -17.32 -20.62
C THR A 174 1.24 -16.76 -22.00
N ARG A 175 1.17 -15.42 -22.14
CA ARG A 175 0.98 -14.75 -23.43
C ARG A 175 2.16 -15.03 -24.36
N LEU A 176 3.39 -14.82 -23.89
CA LEU A 176 4.61 -15.08 -24.67
C LEU A 176 4.71 -16.54 -25.12
N ARG A 177 4.36 -17.50 -24.24
CA ARG A 177 4.32 -18.93 -24.61
C ARG A 177 3.30 -19.21 -25.71
N LEU A 178 2.13 -18.57 -25.65
CA LEU A 178 1.11 -18.72 -26.69
C LEU A 178 1.58 -18.10 -28.01
N GLU A 179 2.15 -16.90 -27.96
CA GLU A 179 2.71 -16.21 -29.13
C GLU A 179 3.81 -17.06 -29.81
N TYR A 180 4.70 -17.67 -29.01
CA TYR A 180 5.73 -18.58 -29.54
C TYR A 180 5.12 -19.82 -30.21
N LYS A 181 4.14 -20.46 -29.57
CA LYS A 181 3.43 -21.62 -30.16
C LYS A 181 2.73 -21.26 -31.47
N LEU A 182 2.05 -20.11 -31.51
CA LEU A 182 1.38 -19.63 -32.72
C LEU A 182 2.39 -19.29 -33.82
N ALA A 183 3.54 -18.71 -33.48
CA ALA A 183 4.61 -18.45 -34.43
C ALA A 183 5.21 -19.75 -34.99
N ALA A 184 5.40 -20.78 -34.15
CA ALA A 184 5.85 -22.09 -34.59
C ALA A 184 4.85 -22.74 -35.56
N VAL A 185 3.55 -22.74 -35.24
CA VAL A 185 2.50 -23.27 -36.14
C VAL A 185 2.47 -22.49 -37.46
N ARG A 186 2.55 -21.15 -37.43
CA ARG A 186 2.61 -20.34 -38.65
C ARG A 186 3.87 -20.62 -39.47
N ALA A 187 5.01 -20.89 -38.83
CA ALA A 187 6.24 -21.25 -39.52
C ALA A 187 6.11 -22.63 -40.19
N GLU A 188 5.51 -23.62 -39.51
CA GLU A 188 5.20 -24.92 -40.08
C GLU A 188 4.23 -24.81 -41.27
N GLU A 189 3.16 -24.02 -41.15
CA GLU A 189 2.22 -23.74 -42.23
C GLU A 189 2.91 -23.07 -43.43
N ALA A 190 3.79 -22.09 -43.18
CA ALA A 190 4.56 -21.43 -44.22
C ALA A 190 5.54 -22.39 -44.92
N GLN A 191 6.18 -23.30 -44.19
CA GLN A 191 7.03 -24.35 -44.76
C GLN A 191 6.21 -25.31 -45.63
N GLN A 192 5.03 -25.71 -45.18
CA GLN A 192 4.12 -26.57 -45.94
C GLN A 192 3.65 -25.88 -47.24
N GLN A 193 3.32 -24.59 -47.17
CA GLN A 193 2.95 -23.80 -48.34
C GLN A 193 4.12 -23.62 -49.32
N ALA A 194 5.32 -23.27 -48.84
CA ALA A 194 6.50 -23.13 -49.69
C ALA A 194 6.90 -24.47 -50.35
N LEU A 195 6.73 -25.60 -49.65
CA LEU A 195 6.91 -26.92 -50.23
C LEU A 195 5.90 -27.18 -51.35
N TYR A 196 4.62 -26.90 -51.08
CA TYR A 196 3.55 -27.05 -52.06
C TYR A 196 3.82 -26.22 -53.30
N ASP A 197 4.14 -24.93 -53.14
CA ASP A 197 4.42 -24.00 -54.24
C ASP A 197 5.65 -24.41 -55.06
N ARG A 198 6.70 -24.95 -54.43
CA ARG A 198 7.88 -25.41 -55.18
C ARG A 198 7.58 -26.67 -56.00
N ILE A 199 6.76 -27.57 -55.46
CA ILE A 199 6.37 -28.79 -56.17
C ILE A 199 5.39 -28.46 -57.29
N THR A 200 4.44 -27.53 -57.09
CA THR A 200 3.56 -27.08 -58.18
C THR A 200 4.36 -26.49 -59.34
N VAL A 201 5.36 -25.64 -59.07
CA VAL A 201 6.26 -25.11 -60.11
C VAL A 201 7.00 -26.24 -60.84
N ALA A 202 7.52 -27.24 -60.13
CA ALA A 202 8.19 -28.38 -60.76
C ALA A 202 7.25 -29.21 -61.66
N PHE A 203 5.99 -29.37 -61.27
CA PHE A 203 4.95 -30.00 -62.10
C PHE A 203 4.62 -29.15 -63.33
N GLU A 204 4.51 -27.83 -63.17
CA GLU A 204 4.28 -26.88 -64.27
C GLU A 204 5.42 -26.88 -65.30
N ASP A 205 6.67 -26.89 -64.85
CA ASP A 205 7.86 -26.98 -65.72
C ASP A 205 7.83 -28.26 -66.58
N ILE A 206 7.48 -29.40 -65.97
CA ILE A 206 7.40 -30.68 -66.69
C ILE A 206 6.23 -30.69 -67.68
N LEU A 207 5.07 -30.15 -67.29
CA LEU A 207 3.92 -30.02 -68.18
C LEU A 207 4.17 -29.04 -69.33
N SER A 208 4.95 -27.99 -69.12
CA SER A 208 5.33 -27.02 -70.16
C SER A 208 6.38 -27.57 -71.14
N SER A 209 7.28 -28.46 -70.68
CA SER A 209 8.27 -29.14 -71.51
C SER A 209 7.70 -30.30 -72.34
N SER A 210 6.54 -30.83 -71.93
CA SER A 210 5.81 -31.89 -72.64
C SER A 210 5.01 -31.30 -73.80
N THR A 211 5.52 -31.43 -75.02
CA THR A 211 4.88 -30.98 -76.27
C THR A 211 3.61 -31.78 -76.61
N LYS A 212 2.53 -31.60 -75.85
CA LYS A 212 1.18 -32.01 -76.24
C LYS A 212 0.22 -30.83 -76.09
N LYS A 213 -0.29 -30.36 -77.24
CA LYS A 213 -1.33 -29.31 -77.36
C LYS A 213 -2.47 -29.53 -76.35
N LYS A 214 -2.79 -28.47 -75.62
CA LYS A 214 -3.98 -28.31 -74.77
C LYS A 214 -5.25 -28.67 -75.58
N LYS A 215 -5.94 -29.76 -75.24
CA LYS A 215 -7.35 -29.96 -75.66
C LYS A 215 -8.23 -29.17 -74.70
N GLN A 216 -9.02 -28.27 -75.27
CA GLN A 216 -9.93 -27.36 -74.57
C GLN A 216 -11.15 -28.16 -74.09
N GLY A 217 -11.41 -28.17 -72.78
CA GLY A 217 -12.68 -28.66 -72.23
C GLY A 217 -12.67 -29.74 -71.15
N ASP A 218 -11.65 -29.82 -70.29
CA ASP A 218 -11.73 -30.65 -69.06
C ASP A 218 -11.52 -29.78 -67.80
N PRO A 219 -12.22 -30.08 -66.68
CA PRO A 219 -12.39 -29.19 -65.55
C PRO A 219 -11.11 -29.14 -64.69
N GLY A 220 -10.33 -28.07 -64.83
CA GLY A 220 -9.23 -27.68 -63.94
C GLY A 220 -8.02 -28.64 -63.91
N PRO A 221 -6.77 -28.15 -63.78
CA PRO A 221 -5.62 -29.03 -63.76
C PRO A 221 -5.58 -29.74 -62.41
N VAL A 222 -6.04 -30.99 -62.33
CA VAL A 222 -5.48 -31.90 -61.34
C VAL A 222 -4.06 -32.20 -61.83
N PHE A 223 -3.09 -31.41 -61.35
CA PHE A 223 -1.66 -31.60 -61.60
C PHE A 223 -1.26 -33.02 -61.21
N SER A 224 -1.32 -33.93 -62.18
CA SER A 224 -1.10 -35.35 -62.00
C SER A 224 -0.21 -35.86 -63.13
N LEU A 225 0.87 -36.52 -62.76
CA LEU A 225 1.85 -37.06 -63.69
C LEU A 225 1.90 -38.59 -63.53
N PRO A 226 2.11 -39.37 -64.61
CA PRO A 226 2.32 -40.80 -64.49
C PRO A 226 3.52 -41.11 -63.59
N VAL A 227 3.44 -42.18 -62.78
CA VAL A 227 4.53 -42.63 -61.87
C VAL A 227 5.87 -42.87 -62.61
N ALA A 228 5.83 -43.12 -63.91
CA ALA A 228 7.02 -43.25 -64.75
C ALA A 228 7.84 -41.94 -64.86
N GLN A 229 7.23 -40.78 -64.61
CA GLN A 229 7.87 -39.46 -64.69
C GLN A 229 8.35 -38.94 -63.32
N LEU A 230 8.33 -39.77 -62.27
CA LEU A 230 8.81 -39.41 -60.94
C LEU A 230 10.24 -38.88 -60.94
N ASP A 231 11.13 -39.52 -61.70
CA ASP A 231 12.54 -39.14 -61.79
C ASP A 231 12.71 -37.73 -62.38
N ALA A 232 11.87 -37.35 -63.35
CA ALA A 232 11.84 -36.01 -63.92
C ALA A 232 11.37 -34.93 -62.93
N ILE A 233 10.47 -35.28 -62.00
CA ILE A 233 10.01 -34.37 -60.93
C ILE A 233 11.15 -34.08 -59.95
N PHE A 234 11.88 -35.10 -59.50
CA PHE A 234 13.02 -34.90 -58.61
C PHE A 234 14.19 -34.16 -59.27
N ILE A 235 14.41 -34.35 -60.57
CA ILE A 235 15.37 -33.56 -61.35
C ILE A 235 14.92 -32.08 -61.44
N SER A 236 13.64 -31.82 -61.72
CA SER A 236 13.06 -30.47 -61.81
C SER A 236 13.10 -29.71 -60.48
N LEU A 237 12.98 -30.42 -59.35
CA LEU A 237 13.12 -29.86 -58.00
C LEU A 237 14.54 -29.34 -57.69
N LYS A 238 15.51 -29.56 -58.59
CA LYS A 238 16.93 -29.16 -58.50
C LYS A 238 17.59 -29.71 -57.24
N MET A 239 17.21 -30.93 -56.85
CA MET A 239 17.87 -31.66 -55.76
C MET A 239 19.10 -32.36 -56.34
N GLU A 240 20.29 -32.11 -55.79
CA GLU A 240 21.55 -32.71 -56.26
C GLU A 240 21.62 -34.22 -55.97
N PHE A 241 20.91 -35.03 -56.76
CA PHE A 241 20.93 -36.49 -56.67
C PHE A 241 21.87 -37.10 -57.72
N THR A 242 22.64 -38.11 -57.31
CA THR A 242 23.28 -39.02 -58.26
C THR A 242 22.22 -39.99 -58.83
N GLU A 243 22.48 -40.58 -60.00
CA GLU A 243 21.54 -41.49 -60.67
C GLU A 243 21.14 -42.69 -59.79
N ALA A 244 22.09 -43.24 -59.02
CA ALA A 244 21.82 -44.30 -58.05
C ALA A 244 20.92 -43.84 -56.89
N GLN A 245 21.07 -42.59 -56.43
CA GLN A 245 20.25 -42.02 -55.37
C GLN A 245 18.83 -41.71 -55.87
N LEU A 246 18.69 -41.19 -57.09
CA LEU A 246 17.41 -40.93 -57.73
C LEU A 246 16.58 -42.22 -57.86
N ASN A 247 17.21 -43.29 -58.36
CA ASN A 247 16.59 -44.61 -58.49
C ASN A 247 16.19 -45.21 -57.13
N ALA A 248 16.99 -44.98 -56.08
CA ALA A 248 16.64 -45.42 -54.74
C ALA A 248 15.42 -44.67 -54.17
N VAL A 249 15.34 -43.35 -54.40
CA VAL A 249 14.22 -42.51 -53.96
C VAL A 249 12.92 -42.87 -54.69
N SER A 250 12.97 -43.05 -56.02
CA SER A 250 11.79 -43.43 -56.80
C SER A 250 11.36 -44.87 -56.57
N ALA A 251 12.29 -45.81 -56.34
CA ALA A 251 11.97 -47.17 -55.91
C ALA A 251 11.28 -47.19 -54.54
N LYS A 252 11.73 -46.36 -53.61
CA LYS A 252 11.12 -46.23 -52.29
C LYS A 252 9.69 -45.66 -52.38
N PHE A 253 9.45 -44.62 -53.19
CA PHE A 253 8.10 -44.10 -53.45
C PHE A 253 7.16 -45.19 -53.97
N ARG A 254 7.61 -45.97 -54.97
CA ARG A 254 6.82 -47.05 -55.57
C ARG A 254 6.51 -48.18 -54.58
N LYS A 255 7.44 -48.46 -53.66
CA LYS A 255 7.26 -49.45 -52.59
C LYS A 255 6.23 -49.00 -51.55
N ASP A 256 6.28 -47.73 -51.17
CA ASP A 256 5.36 -47.14 -50.19
C ASP A 256 3.95 -46.92 -50.78
N HIS A 257 3.86 -46.79 -52.11
CA HIS A 257 2.60 -46.55 -52.84
C HIS A 257 2.35 -47.54 -54.00
N PRO A 258 2.17 -48.85 -53.73
CA PRO A 258 2.15 -49.91 -54.76
C PRO A 258 0.93 -49.88 -55.69
N LYS A 259 -0.14 -49.16 -55.33
CA LYS A 259 -1.39 -49.06 -56.10
C LYS A 259 -1.56 -47.73 -56.84
N VAL A 260 -0.65 -46.78 -56.64
CA VAL A 260 -0.75 -45.44 -57.23
C VAL A 260 -0.23 -45.48 -58.66
N LYS A 261 -1.05 -45.03 -59.63
CA LYS A 261 -0.69 -44.98 -61.06
C LYS A 261 -0.30 -43.58 -61.54
N HIS A 262 -0.87 -42.56 -60.90
CA HIS A 262 -0.60 -41.14 -61.15
C HIS A 262 -0.27 -40.47 -59.82
N VAL A 263 0.73 -39.60 -59.83
CA VAL A 263 1.20 -38.88 -58.66
C VAL A 263 0.70 -37.46 -58.73
N ASN A 264 0.07 -36.99 -57.65
CA ASN A 264 -0.33 -35.59 -57.52
C ASN A 264 0.69 -34.81 -56.65
N VAL A 265 0.59 -33.48 -56.67
CA VAL A 265 1.45 -32.58 -55.87
C VAL A 265 1.43 -32.94 -54.38
N MET A 266 0.25 -33.23 -53.80
CA MET A 266 0.10 -33.56 -52.38
C MET A 266 0.76 -34.89 -51.98
N ASP A 267 0.77 -35.87 -52.87
CA ASP A 267 1.41 -37.18 -52.66
C ASP A 267 2.93 -37.00 -52.57
N ILE A 268 3.50 -36.11 -53.39
CA ILE A 268 4.94 -35.78 -53.33
C ILE A 268 5.25 -34.93 -52.10
N CYS A 269 4.42 -33.96 -51.73
CA CYS A 269 4.56 -33.21 -50.49
C CYS A 269 4.64 -34.15 -49.28
N ARG A 270 3.69 -35.09 -49.17
CA ARG A 270 3.63 -36.08 -48.07
C ARG A 270 4.84 -37.00 -48.06
N PHE A 271 5.30 -37.43 -49.24
CA PHE A 271 6.46 -38.30 -49.37
C PHE A 271 7.76 -37.60 -48.93
N ILE A 272 7.97 -36.34 -49.34
CA ILE A 272 9.12 -35.54 -48.91
C ILE A 272 9.04 -35.25 -47.41
N GLN A 273 7.85 -34.95 -46.88
CA GLN A 273 7.64 -34.75 -45.44
C GLN A 273 7.89 -36.02 -44.60
N ALA A 274 7.67 -37.21 -45.15
CA ALA A 274 7.93 -38.48 -44.47
C ALA A 274 9.42 -38.87 -44.45
N GLN A 275 10.30 -38.13 -45.15
CA GLN A 275 11.70 -38.52 -45.34
C GLN A 275 12.69 -37.39 -44.98
N PRO A 276 13.43 -37.50 -43.87
CA PRO A 276 14.34 -36.45 -43.42
C PRO A 276 15.48 -36.17 -44.42
N LEU A 277 16.01 -37.22 -45.06
CA LEU A 277 17.05 -37.09 -46.09
C LEU A 277 16.60 -36.28 -47.33
N LEU A 278 15.30 -36.25 -47.63
CA LEU A 278 14.77 -35.44 -48.73
C LEU A 278 14.55 -33.98 -48.29
N GLN A 279 14.23 -33.75 -47.02
CA GLN A 279 14.08 -32.40 -46.45
C GLN A 279 15.43 -31.69 -46.37
N GLU A 280 16.48 -32.37 -45.94
CA GLU A 280 17.86 -31.83 -45.89
C GLU A 280 18.36 -31.34 -47.26
N ARG A 281 17.88 -31.98 -48.33
CA ARG A 281 18.23 -31.63 -49.72
C ARG A 281 17.39 -30.48 -50.29
N LEU A 282 16.45 -29.93 -49.51
CA LEU A 282 15.66 -28.73 -49.80
C LEU A 282 15.93 -27.62 -48.75
N PRO A 283 17.19 -27.16 -48.60
CA PRO A 283 17.61 -26.30 -47.50
C PRO A 283 16.94 -24.91 -47.49
N THR A 284 16.41 -24.45 -48.62
CA THR A 284 15.71 -23.17 -48.73
C THR A 284 14.28 -23.21 -48.19
N ILE A 285 13.72 -24.41 -47.96
CA ILE A 285 12.35 -24.62 -47.45
C ILE A 285 12.41 -25.19 -46.04
N PHE A 286 13.30 -26.14 -45.80
CA PHE A 286 13.54 -26.72 -44.49
C PHE A 286 14.89 -26.21 -43.99
N PRO A 287 14.93 -25.28 -43.02
CA PRO A 287 16.20 -24.93 -42.39
C PRO A 287 16.76 -26.19 -41.73
N SER A 288 18.04 -26.49 -41.99
CA SER A 288 18.73 -27.61 -41.35
C SER A 288 18.68 -27.42 -39.84
N ALA A 289 18.21 -28.44 -39.10
CA ALA A 289 18.33 -28.49 -37.65
C ALA A 289 19.80 -28.76 -37.28
N VAL A 290 20.69 -27.82 -37.57
CA VAL A 290 22.03 -27.79 -36.99
C VAL A 290 21.89 -27.15 -35.62
N SER A 291 22.24 -27.94 -34.61
CA SER A 291 22.35 -27.58 -33.21
C SER A 291 23.22 -26.34 -33.01
N ASP A 292 22.60 -25.17 -32.82
CA ASP A 292 23.23 -24.08 -32.09
C ASP A 292 23.15 -24.41 -30.59
N SER A 293 24.04 -25.30 -30.15
CA SER A 293 24.48 -25.37 -28.76
C SER A 293 25.68 -24.43 -28.60
N SER A 294 25.42 -23.20 -28.15
CA SER A 294 26.40 -22.29 -27.55
C SER A 294 25.67 -21.33 -26.61
#